data_AF-A0A7X8D8A9-F1
#
_entry.id   AF-A0A7X8D8A9-F1
#
_cell.length_a   1.000
_cell.length_b   1.000
_cell.length_c   1.000
_cell.angle_alpha   90.00
_cell.angle_beta   90.00
_cell.angle_gamma   90.00
#
_symmetry.space_group_name_H-M   'P 1'
#
loop_
_entity.id
_entity.type
_entity.pdbx_description
1 polymer ?
#
loop_
_entity_poly.entity_id
_entity_poly.type
_entity_poly.pdbx_seq_one_letter_code
_entity_poly.pdbx_strand_id
1 'polypeptide(L)'
;MDAASAVLRARRILSEATPLNIDCGKTCLSACCVSSEAGDGMFLFPEEKHIYDEYISGFEILKVTYPFEADMLICSAYCDRKYRPLACMFFPVIPYIRMYNGKASRGIMLDTRAWPVCPLMQSGMNAFASEFINACKMAAMTLFESEEHSNFVYNLTEYIDGYKSFEDLS
;
A
#
# COMPACT_ATOMS: atom_id res chain seq x y z
N MET A 1 19.66 -5.17 0.96
CA MET A 1 19.46 -4.06 0.00
C MET A 1 19.21 -2.80 0.81
N ASP A 2 19.67 -1.63 0.38
CA ASP A 2 19.30 -0.38 1.06
C ASP A 2 17.84 -0.01 0.79
N ALA A 3 17.25 0.84 1.64
CA ALA A 3 15.84 1.18 1.56
C ALA A 3 15.47 1.91 0.26
N ALA A 4 16.28 2.87 -0.19
CA ALA A 4 16.04 3.62 -1.42
C ALA A 4 16.02 2.70 -2.66
N SER A 5 16.99 1.80 -2.80
CA SER A 5 17.03 0.83 -3.89
C SER A 5 15.84 -0.13 -3.85
N ALA A 6 15.44 -0.60 -2.67
CA ALA A 6 14.33 -1.53 -2.51
C ALA A 6 12.99 -0.90 -2.91
N VAL A 7 12.72 0.34 -2.48
CA VAL A 7 11.46 1.02 -2.81
C VAL A 7 11.37 1.35 -4.30
N LEU A 8 12.46 1.83 -4.90
CA LEU A 8 12.50 2.11 -6.35
C LEU A 8 12.30 0.83 -7.18
N ARG A 9 12.90 -0.29 -6.77
CA ARG A 9 12.72 -1.58 -7.44
C ARG A 9 11.30 -2.10 -7.29
N ALA A 10 10.71 -2.01 -6.10
CA ALA A 10 9.31 -2.38 -5.86
C ALA A 10 8.34 -1.56 -6.71
N ARG A 11 8.53 -0.23 -6.80
CA ARG A 11 7.76 0.65 -7.70
C ARG A 11 7.88 0.25 -9.15
N ARG A 12 9.09 -0.09 -9.63
CA ARG A 12 9.29 -0.56 -11.00
C ARG A 12 8.54 -1.86 -11.29
N ILE A 13 8.56 -2.82 -10.36
CA ILE A 13 7.80 -4.08 -10.47
C ILE A 13 6.29 -3.81 -10.60
N LEU A 14 5.78 -2.83 -9.86
CA LEU A 14 4.35 -2.49 -9.80
C LEU A 14 3.91 -1.38 -10.76
N SER A 15 4.79 -0.90 -11.65
CA SER A 15 4.52 0.24 -12.53
C SER A 15 3.31 0.02 -13.44
N GLU A 16 3.24 -1.15 -14.07
CA GLU A 16 2.20 -1.53 -15.03
C GLU A 16 1.19 -2.55 -14.49
N ALA A 17 1.43 -3.09 -13.29
CA ALA A 17 0.55 -4.11 -12.70
C ALA A 17 -0.69 -3.45 -12.08
N THR A 18 -1.89 -3.85 -12.50
CA THR A 18 -3.16 -3.31 -11.97
C THR A 18 -4.08 -4.40 -11.44
N PRO A 19 -4.93 -4.11 -10.43
CA PRO A 19 -5.79 -5.12 -9.81
C PRO A 19 -6.65 -5.93 -10.80
N LEU A 20 -7.04 -5.32 -11.92
CA LEU A 20 -7.71 -5.98 -13.04
C LEU A 20 -6.94 -5.72 -14.34
N ASN A 21 -7.20 -6.55 -15.36
CA ASN A 21 -6.69 -6.34 -16.73
C ASN A 21 -7.39 -5.19 -17.48
N ILE A 22 -8.33 -4.52 -16.80
CA ILE A 22 -9.01 -3.30 -17.22
C ILE A 22 -8.84 -2.26 -16.12
N ASP A 23 -9.18 -1.01 -16.42
CA ASP A 23 -9.24 0.05 -15.41
C ASP A 23 -10.26 -0.31 -14.32
N CYS A 24 -9.75 -0.73 -13.14
CA CYS A 24 -10.58 -1.11 -11.99
C CYS A 24 -11.36 0.07 -11.42
N GLY A 25 -10.91 1.32 -11.67
CA GLY A 25 -11.65 2.53 -11.30
C GLY A 25 -13.05 2.55 -11.92
N LYS A 26 -13.24 1.95 -13.10
CA LYS A 26 -14.57 1.86 -13.74
C LYS A 26 -15.58 1.02 -12.96
N THR A 27 -15.13 0.12 -12.09
CA THR A 27 -16.02 -0.72 -11.28
C THR A 27 -16.61 0.00 -10.08
N CYS A 28 -15.93 1.05 -9.59
CA CYS A 28 -16.32 1.79 -8.38
C CYS A 28 -16.29 3.30 -8.56
N LEU A 29 -16.22 3.78 -9.80
CA LEU A 29 -16.03 5.20 -10.14
C LEU A 29 -14.82 5.82 -9.44
N SER A 30 -13.73 5.07 -9.36
CA SER A 30 -12.48 5.46 -8.71
C SER A 30 -12.63 5.85 -7.24
N ALA A 31 -13.53 5.18 -6.50
CA ALA A 31 -13.81 5.47 -5.10
C ALA A 31 -12.55 5.58 -4.20
N CYS A 32 -11.52 4.75 -4.43
CA CYS A 32 -10.26 4.81 -3.68
C CYS A 32 -9.37 6.02 -4.02
N CYS A 33 -9.69 6.75 -5.09
CA CYS A 33 -9.03 7.99 -5.47
C CYS A 33 -9.87 9.22 -5.13
N VAL A 34 -11.12 9.08 -4.67
CA VAL A 34 -11.93 10.25 -4.31
C VAL A 34 -11.41 10.81 -2.99
N SER A 35 -10.92 12.05 -3.00
CA SER A 35 -10.47 12.75 -1.80
C SER A 35 -11.61 12.89 -0.81
N SER A 36 -11.41 12.47 0.44
CA SER A 36 -12.34 12.77 1.53
C SER A 36 -11.95 14.04 2.27
N GLU A 37 -12.92 14.68 2.94
CA GLU A 37 -12.67 15.80 3.84
C GLU A 37 -11.80 15.42 5.05
N ALA A 38 -11.65 14.12 5.34
CA ALA A 38 -10.83 13.61 6.43
C ALA A 38 -9.32 13.55 6.10
N GLY A 39 -8.92 13.82 4.85
CA GLY A 39 -7.52 13.78 4.44
C GLY A 39 -6.99 12.36 4.24
N ASP A 40 -7.69 11.55 3.44
CA ASP A 40 -7.26 10.19 3.14
C ASP A 40 -5.96 10.19 2.32
N GLY A 41 -4.87 9.78 2.98
CA GLY A 41 -3.55 9.64 2.39
C GLY A 41 -3.04 8.21 2.44
N MET A 42 -1.92 7.98 1.77
CA MET A 42 -1.19 6.72 1.83
C MET A 42 0.12 6.91 2.57
N PHE A 43 0.44 5.98 3.47
CA PHE A 43 1.79 5.92 4.05
C PHE A 43 2.81 5.73 2.94
N LEU A 44 3.89 6.50 3.03
CA LEU A 44 5.07 6.34 2.22
C LEU A 44 5.97 5.26 2.83
N PHE A 45 6.49 4.40 1.97
CA PHE A 45 7.54 3.48 2.40
C PHE A 45 8.82 4.26 2.73
N PRO A 46 9.70 3.72 3.60
CA PRO A 46 11.00 4.31 3.86
C PRO A 46 11.74 4.75 2.60
N GLU A 47 12.38 5.92 2.65
CA GLU A 47 13.06 6.58 1.52
C GLU A 47 12.18 6.96 0.30
N GLU A 48 10.87 6.67 0.31
CA GLU A 48 10.00 6.95 -0.84
C GLU A 48 9.77 8.44 -1.06
N LYS A 49 9.77 9.25 0.01
CA LYS A 49 9.51 10.69 -0.06
C LYS A 49 10.43 11.44 -1.04
N HIS A 50 11.65 10.94 -1.24
CA HIS A 50 12.65 11.57 -2.09
C HIS A 50 12.25 11.60 -3.57
N ILE A 51 11.29 10.76 -3.97
CA ILE A 51 10.68 10.78 -5.31
C ILE A 51 9.87 12.07 -5.53
N TYR A 52 9.45 12.72 -4.45
CA TYR A 52 8.64 13.93 -4.42
C TYR A 52 9.43 15.17 -3.98
N ASP A 53 10.78 15.09 -3.93
CA ASP A 53 11.63 16.24 -3.64
C ASP A 53 11.44 17.35 -4.71
N GLU A 54 11.14 16.95 -5.95
CA GLU A 54 10.59 17.87 -6.95
C GLU A 54 9.08 18.03 -6.75
N TYR A 55 8.62 19.28 -6.67
CA TYR A 55 7.21 19.58 -6.48
C TYR A 55 6.34 18.93 -7.56
N ILE A 56 5.42 18.07 -7.13
CA ILE A 56 4.38 17.48 -7.96
C ILE A 56 3.06 18.12 -7.57
N SER A 57 2.39 18.75 -8.53
CA SER A 57 1.11 19.43 -8.27
C SER A 57 0.06 18.46 -7.74
N GLY A 58 -0.65 18.88 -6.68
CA GLY A 58 -1.71 18.09 -6.04
C GLY A 58 -1.24 17.09 -4.98
N PHE A 59 0.04 17.13 -4.60
CA PHE A 59 0.65 16.21 -3.64
C PHE A 59 1.10 16.99 -2.39
N GLU A 60 0.75 16.48 -1.22
CA GLU A 60 1.19 17.00 0.08
C GLU A 60 1.75 15.85 0.91
N ILE A 61 2.91 16.05 1.55
CA ILE A 61 3.51 15.06 2.44
C ILE A 61 3.44 15.58 3.87
N LEU A 62 2.80 14.80 4.73
CA LEU A 62 2.67 15.04 6.16
C LEU A 62 3.50 14.02 6.94
N LYS A 63 4.09 14.46 8.05
CA LYS A 63 4.61 13.54 9.06
C LYS A 63 3.50 13.16 10.02
N VAL A 64 3.29 11.86 10.20
CA VAL A 64 2.32 11.31 11.14
C VAL A 64 3.05 10.53 12.22
N THR A 65 2.56 10.61 13.46
CA THR A 65 3.12 9.90 14.63
C THR A 65 2.22 8.76 15.11
N TYR A 66 0.98 8.72 14.62
CA TYR A 66 0.00 7.67 14.89
C TYR A 66 -0.50 7.10 13.55
N PRO A 67 -0.67 5.78 13.41
CA PRO A 67 -0.47 4.70 14.40
C PRO A 67 1.01 4.40 14.72
N PHE A 68 1.93 4.86 13.88
CA PHE A 68 3.38 4.82 14.07
C PHE A 68 4.01 5.99 13.30
N GLU A 69 5.27 6.29 13.57
CA GLU A 69 5.98 7.35 12.85
C GLU A 69 6.19 6.98 11.37
N ALA A 70 5.62 7.80 10.48
CA ALA A 70 5.75 7.64 9.04
C ALA A 70 5.56 8.97 8.32
N ASP A 71 6.01 9.04 7.07
CA ASP A 71 5.56 10.05 6.12
C ASP A 71 4.27 9.54 5.46
N MET A 72 3.29 10.42 5.25
CA MET A 72 2.02 10.13 4.58
C MET A 72 1.82 11.11 3.44
N LEU A 73 1.43 10.61 2.26
CA LEU A 73 1.15 11.41 1.09
C LEU A 73 -0.35 11.53 0.87
N ILE A 74 -0.83 12.76 0.81
CA ILE A 74 -2.19 13.14 0.43
C ILE A 74 -2.17 13.58 -1.02
N CYS A 75 -3.08 13.04 -1.83
CA CYS A 75 -3.20 13.34 -3.26
C CYS A 75 -4.56 13.94 -3.56
N SER A 76 -4.62 14.92 -4.46
CA SER A 76 -5.87 15.57 -4.92
C SER A 76 -6.69 14.72 -5.91
N ALA A 77 -6.80 13.42 -5.68
CA ALA A 77 -7.50 12.41 -6.51
C ALA A 77 -6.89 12.09 -7.88
N TYR A 78 -6.51 13.09 -8.66
CA TYR A 78 -5.98 12.92 -10.02
C TYR A 78 -4.45 12.86 -10.00
N CYS A 79 -3.90 11.65 -10.10
CA CYS A 79 -2.47 11.43 -10.23
C CYS A 79 -2.13 10.50 -11.39
N ASP A 80 -1.07 10.85 -12.13
CA ASP A 80 -0.41 9.92 -13.05
C ASP A 80 0.11 8.74 -12.24
N ARG A 81 -0.14 7.53 -12.75
CA ARG A 81 0.22 6.27 -12.10
C ARG A 81 1.69 6.22 -11.73
N LYS A 82 2.59 6.79 -12.55
CA LYS A 82 4.04 6.79 -12.27
C LYS A 82 4.43 7.58 -11.01
N TYR A 83 3.60 8.54 -10.60
CA TYR A 83 3.82 9.35 -9.40
C TYR A 83 3.06 8.83 -8.17
N ARG A 84 2.14 7.86 -8.33
CA ARG A 84 1.43 7.28 -7.17
C ARG A 84 2.41 6.79 -6.10
N PRO A 85 2.10 6.94 -4.81
CA PRO A 85 2.87 6.28 -3.76
C PRO A 85 2.77 4.76 -3.92
N LEU A 86 3.78 4.03 -3.47
CA LEU A 86 3.91 2.58 -3.63
C LEU A 86 2.73 1.86 -2.97
N ALA A 87 2.25 2.37 -1.83
CA ALA A 87 1.04 1.88 -1.19
C ALA A 87 -0.19 1.96 -2.12
N CYS A 88 -0.39 3.05 -2.88
CA CYS A 88 -1.45 3.12 -3.90
C CYS A 88 -1.24 2.09 -5.04
N MET A 89 0.00 1.74 -5.37
CA MET A 89 0.29 0.74 -6.40
C MET A 89 0.02 -0.69 -5.93
N PHE A 90 0.13 -0.94 -4.63
CA PHE A 90 -0.20 -2.21 -3.98
C PHE A 90 -1.70 -2.38 -3.75
N PHE A 91 -2.41 -1.29 -3.45
CA PHE A 91 -3.82 -1.32 -3.07
C PHE A 91 -4.71 -2.07 -4.09
N PRO A 92 -5.65 -2.94 -3.66
CA PRO A 92 -6.10 -3.19 -2.28
C PRO A 92 -5.33 -4.31 -1.55
N VAL A 93 -4.17 -4.71 -2.07
CA VAL A 93 -3.25 -5.66 -1.43
C VAL A 93 -2.20 -4.87 -0.67
N ILE A 94 -1.61 -5.45 0.37
CA ILE A 94 -0.45 -4.91 1.07
C ILE A 94 0.57 -6.01 1.39
N PRO A 95 1.87 -5.68 1.49
CA PRO A 95 2.84 -6.58 2.11
C PRO A 95 2.51 -6.74 3.61
N TYR A 96 2.85 -7.89 4.19
CA TYR A 96 2.73 -8.10 5.63
C TYR A 96 3.93 -8.83 6.22
N ILE A 97 4.17 -8.60 7.51
CA ILE A 97 5.07 -9.37 8.37
C ILE A 97 4.38 -9.60 9.71
N ARG A 98 4.24 -10.87 10.12
CA ARG A 98 3.74 -11.28 11.44
C ARG A 98 4.79 -12.10 12.17
N MET A 99 4.84 -11.98 13.48
CA MET A 99 5.69 -12.79 14.35
C MET A 99 4.84 -13.80 15.12
N TYR A 100 5.16 -15.09 15.01
CA TYR A 100 4.51 -16.15 15.79
C TYR A 100 5.56 -17.07 16.40
N ASN A 101 5.60 -17.16 17.74
CA ASN A 101 6.58 -17.97 18.49
C ASN A 101 8.04 -17.73 18.03
N GLY A 102 8.41 -16.47 17.80
CA GLY A 102 9.75 -16.08 17.34
C GLY A 102 10.06 -16.37 15.87
N LYS A 103 9.08 -16.87 15.09
CA LYS A 103 9.22 -17.08 13.63
C LYS A 103 8.44 -16.02 12.86
N ALA A 104 9.09 -15.39 11.90
CA ALA A 104 8.45 -14.44 10.99
C ALA A 104 7.66 -15.17 9.90
N SER A 105 6.40 -14.79 9.71
CA SER A 105 5.59 -15.10 8.52
C SER A 105 5.43 -13.81 7.71
N ARG A 106 5.71 -13.85 6.42
CA ARG A 106 5.68 -12.66 5.55
C ARG A 106 5.16 -12.99 4.17
N GLY A 107 4.54 -12.01 3.53
CA GLY A 107 3.96 -12.18 2.20
C GLY A 107 3.09 -10.99 1.81
N ILE A 108 1.96 -11.26 1.16
CA ILE A 108 0.94 -10.27 0.84
C ILE A 108 -0.41 -10.67 1.44
N MET A 109 -1.22 -9.68 1.78
CA MET A 109 -2.59 -9.87 2.28
C MET A 109 -3.49 -8.77 1.74
N LEU A 110 -4.80 -8.92 1.93
CA LEU A 110 -5.74 -7.85 1.64
C LEU A 110 -5.63 -6.75 2.70
N ASP A 111 -5.70 -5.50 2.25
CA ASP A 111 -5.80 -4.34 3.13
C ASP A 111 -7.24 -4.25 3.65
N THR A 112 -7.47 -4.49 4.95
CA THR A 112 -8.83 -4.45 5.52
C THR A 112 -9.48 -3.09 5.37
N ARG A 113 -8.69 -2.00 5.28
CA ARG A 113 -9.21 -0.65 5.03
C ARG A 113 -9.86 -0.51 3.65
N ALA A 114 -9.60 -1.44 2.74
CA ALA A 114 -10.20 -1.46 1.42
C ALA A 114 -11.65 -1.97 1.41
N TRP A 115 -12.12 -2.68 2.44
CA TRP A 115 -13.49 -3.24 2.50
C TRP A 115 -14.62 -2.24 2.21
N PRO A 116 -14.64 -1.04 2.81
CA PRO A 116 -15.70 -0.06 2.54
C PRO A 116 -15.58 0.63 1.16
N VAL A 117 -14.49 0.43 0.42
CA VAL A 117 -14.18 1.25 -0.78
C VAL A 117 -14.02 0.40 -2.05
N CYS A 118 -13.41 -0.77 -1.96
CA CYS A 118 -13.06 -1.60 -3.12
C CYS A 118 -14.05 -2.77 -3.26
N PRO A 119 -14.86 -2.82 -4.33
CA PRO A 119 -15.85 -3.89 -4.51
C PRO A 119 -15.21 -5.28 -4.72
N LEU A 120 -13.94 -5.34 -5.11
CA LEU A 120 -13.22 -6.59 -5.34
C LEU A 120 -12.94 -7.37 -4.06
N MET A 121 -12.98 -6.71 -2.90
CA MET A 121 -12.68 -7.32 -1.60
C MET A 121 -13.56 -8.53 -1.29
N GLN A 122 -14.82 -8.52 -1.73
CA GLN A 122 -15.79 -9.61 -1.50
C GLN A 122 -15.37 -10.95 -2.13
N SER A 123 -14.61 -10.89 -3.22
CA SER A 123 -14.16 -12.09 -3.95
C SER A 123 -12.75 -12.55 -3.52
N GLY A 124 -12.16 -11.86 -2.54
CA GLY A 124 -10.84 -12.19 -1.98
C GLY A 124 -9.71 -12.09 -3.00
N MET A 125 -8.60 -12.79 -2.74
CA MET A 125 -7.38 -12.71 -3.58
C MET A 125 -7.60 -13.20 -5.02
N ASN A 126 -8.59 -14.06 -5.25
CA ASN A 126 -8.90 -14.60 -6.58
C ASN A 126 -9.62 -13.60 -7.49
N ALA A 127 -10.06 -12.46 -6.95
CA ALA A 127 -10.69 -11.39 -7.70
C ALA A 127 -9.71 -10.62 -8.61
N PHE A 128 -8.41 -10.72 -8.31
CA PHE A 128 -7.39 -9.88 -8.92
C PHE A 128 -6.66 -10.59 -10.06
N ALA A 129 -6.16 -9.81 -11.02
CA ALA A 129 -5.31 -10.30 -12.08
C ALA A 129 -4.09 -11.05 -11.52
N SER A 130 -3.76 -12.19 -12.11
CA SER A 130 -2.66 -13.03 -11.63
C SER A 130 -1.30 -12.32 -11.71
N GLU A 131 -1.14 -11.49 -12.73
CA GLU A 131 0.00 -10.63 -13.02
C GLU A 131 0.19 -9.61 -11.90
N PHE A 132 -0.91 -9.03 -11.41
CA PHE A 132 -0.88 -8.11 -10.27
C PHE A 132 -0.50 -8.80 -8.98
N ILE A 133 -1.09 -9.95 -8.67
CA ILE A 133 -0.75 -10.72 -7.47
C ILE A 133 0.72 -11.15 -7.49
N ASN A 134 1.24 -11.59 -8.64
CA ASN A 134 2.64 -11.95 -8.79
C ASN A 134 3.56 -10.72 -8.64
N ALA A 135 3.18 -9.58 -9.21
CA ALA A 135 3.92 -8.34 -9.04
C ALA A 135 3.94 -7.87 -7.58
N CYS A 136 2.81 -7.92 -6.87
CA CYS A 136 2.74 -7.61 -5.44
C CYS A 136 3.65 -8.53 -4.62
N LYS A 137 3.65 -9.85 -4.89
CA LYS A 137 4.56 -10.80 -4.23
C LYS A 137 6.03 -10.44 -4.48
N MET A 138 6.40 -10.16 -5.73
CA MET A 138 7.79 -9.81 -6.08
C MET A 138 8.23 -8.47 -5.46
N ALA A 139 7.36 -7.47 -5.46
CA ALA A 139 7.60 -6.18 -4.83
C ALA A 139 7.73 -6.33 -3.30
N ALA A 140 6.84 -7.08 -2.66
CA ALA A 140 6.91 -7.36 -1.22
C ALA A 140 8.22 -8.07 -0.87
N MET A 141 8.60 -9.09 -1.63
CA MET A 141 9.87 -9.79 -1.39
C MET A 141 11.09 -8.89 -1.54
N THR A 142 11.06 -7.96 -2.50
CA THR A 142 12.11 -6.95 -2.68
C THR A 142 12.21 -6.02 -1.47
N LEU A 143 11.07 -5.55 -0.95
CA LEU A 143 11.03 -4.70 0.25
C LEU A 143 11.61 -5.44 1.47
N PHE A 144 11.32 -6.73 1.61
CA PHE A 144 11.83 -7.56 2.71
C PHE A 144 13.34 -7.82 2.69
N GLU A 145 14.07 -7.39 1.65
CA GLU A 145 15.54 -7.40 1.60
C GLU A 145 16.16 -6.19 2.33
N SER A 146 15.34 -5.26 2.81
CA SER A 146 15.73 -4.11 3.64
C SER A 146 15.12 -4.24 5.03
N GLU A 147 15.95 -4.03 6.06
CA GLU A 147 15.52 -4.07 7.46
C GLU A 147 14.55 -2.92 7.77
N GLU A 148 14.81 -1.72 7.26
CA GLU A 148 13.98 -0.54 7.47
C GLU A 148 12.57 -0.73 6.89
N HIS A 149 12.49 -1.27 5.66
CA HIS A 149 11.21 -1.64 5.06
C HIS A 149 10.52 -2.76 5.81
N SER A 150 11.27 -3.74 6.32
CA SER A 150 10.69 -4.83 7.12
C SER A 150 10.08 -4.30 8.42
N ASN A 151 10.74 -3.37 9.11
CA ASN A 151 10.23 -2.73 10.31
C ASN A 151 8.97 -1.89 10.01
N PHE A 152 8.99 -1.12 8.92
CA PHE A 152 7.81 -0.39 8.46
C PHE A 152 6.64 -1.32 8.15
N VAL A 153 6.87 -2.41 7.39
CA VAL A 153 5.81 -3.36 7.06
C VAL A 153 5.29 -4.09 8.29
N TYR A 154 6.14 -4.39 9.27
CA TYR A 154 5.70 -4.94 10.55
C TYR A 154 4.73 -3.98 11.27
N ASN A 155 5.11 -2.70 11.42
CA ASN A 155 4.25 -1.69 12.06
C ASN A 155 2.94 -1.47 11.28
N LEU A 156 3.00 -1.45 9.95
CA LEU A 156 1.82 -1.41 9.10
C LEU A 156 0.95 -2.66 9.33
N THR A 157 1.54 -3.85 9.44
CA THR A 157 0.79 -5.10 9.68
C THR A 157 0.06 -5.05 11.03
N GLU A 158 0.73 -4.62 12.09
CA GLU A 158 0.13 -4.49 13.43
C GLU A 158 -1.05 -3.51 13.42
N TYR A 159 -0.89 -2.36 12.76
CA TYR A 159 -1.98 -1.39 12.61
C TYR A 159 -3.18 -1.99 11.85
N ILE A 160 -2.94 -2.69 10.74
CA ILE A 160 -3.99 -3.27 9.90
C ILE A 160 -4.71 -4.42 10.63
N ASP A 161 -3.97 -5.27 11.34
CA ASP A 161 -4.56 -6.36 12.13
C ASP A 161 -5.37 -5.81 13.33
N GLY A 162 -5.03 -4.62 13.83
CA GLY A 162 -5.85 -3.89 14.80
C GLY A 162 -7.31 -3.72 14.35
N TYR A 163 -7.57 -3.45 13.06
CA TYR A 163 -8.94 -3.33 12.54
C TYR A 163 -9.78 -4.61 12.70
N LYS A 164 -9.16 -5.79 12.55
CA LYS A 164 -9.87 -7.08 12.67
C LYS A 164 -10.37 -7.31 14.10
N SER A 165 -9.58 -6.88 15.09
CA SER A 165 -9.95 -7.02 16.50
C SER A 165 -11.18 -6.18 16.90
N PHE A 166 -11.54 -5.15 16.13
CA PHE A 166 -12.75 -4.37 16.36
C PHE A 166 -14.00 -4.98 15.72
N GLU A 167 -13.87 -5.67 14.58
CA GLU A 167 -14.99 -6.39 13.93
C GLU A 167 -15.42 -7.62 14.75
N ASP A 168 -14.51 -8.28 15.46
CA ASP A 168 -14.82 -9.41 16.35
C ASP A 168 -15.51 -8.98 17.67
N LEU A 169 -15.65 -7.67 17.92
CA LEU A 169 -16.28 -7.10 19.12
C LEU A 169 -17.64 -6.43 18.84
N SER A 170 -18.10 -6.40 17.58
CA SER A 170 -19.39 -5.83 17.14
C SER A 170 -20.39 -6.90 16.74
#